data_AF-A0A970UT42-F1
#
_entry.id   AF-A0A970UT42-F1
#
_cell.length_a   1.000
_cell.length_b   1.000
_cell.length_c   1.000
_cell.angle_alpha   90.00
_cell.angle_beta   90.00
_cell.angle_gamma   90.00
#
_symmetry.space_group_name_H-M   'P 1'
#
loop_
_entity.id
_entity.type
_entity.pdbx_description
1 polymer ?
#
loop_
_entity_poly.entity_id
_entity_poly.type
_entity_poly.pdbx_seq_one_letter_code
_entity_poly.pdbx_strand_id
1 'polypeptide(L)'
;MKRLFPLLLLAMLLPACQSNVQTVWLDEMDISKMETGWGDIGINQSVEGNPLTIAGVTYERGIGVHSIFKYMLNLDGNGRRFSAMVGVDDESGRLATVEFFVLGDKQILWQSGVMKPGDPAKPIDVNIKGI
;
A
#
# COMPACT_ATOMS: atom_id res chain seq x y z
N MET A 1 19.96 -2.34 -68.57
CA MET A 1 18.74 -1.65 -68.07
C MET A 1 18.48 -2.15 -66.66
N LYS A 2 18.44 -1.23 -65.68
CA LYS A 2 18.37 -1.46 -64.23
C LYS A 2 16.92 -1.68 -63.78
N ARG A 3 16.59 -2.74 -63.03
CA ARG A 3 15.38 -2.85 -62.18
C ARG A 3 15.70 -3.77 -60.99
N LEU A 4 16.29 -3.23 -59.92
CA LEU A 4 15.64 -2.86 -58.64
C LEU A 4 14.93 -4.05 -57.96
N PHE A 5 15.67 -4.78 -57.12
CA PHE A 5 15.13 -5.72 -56.13
C PHE A 5 14.39 -4.92 -55.03
N PRO A 6 13.13 -5.24 -54.69
CA PRO A 6 12.53 -4.65 -53.50
C PRO A 6 13.13 -5.34 -52.29
N LEU A 7 13.95 -4.60 -51.55
CA LEU A 7 14.41 -4.98 -50.22
C LEU A 7 13.15 -5.03 -49.32
N LEU A 8 12.61 -6.23 -49.12
CA LEU A 8 11.50 -6.46 -48.21
C LEU A 8 12.02 -6.20 -46.79
N LEU A 9 11.79 -4.99 -46.28
CA LEU A 9 12.14 -4.62 -44.91
C LEU A 9 11.19 -5.37 -43.96
N LEU A 10 11.62 -6.55 -43.50
CA LEU A 10 10.94 -7.30 -42.46
C LEU A 10 11.12 -6.54 -41.15
N ALA A 11 10.22 -5.62 -40.83
CA ALA A 11 10.15 -4.98 -39.53
C ALA A 11 9.83 -6.06 -38.48
N MET A 12 10.85 -6.55 -37.78
CA MET A 12 10.69 -7.39 -36.60
C MET A 12 9.93 -6.59 -35.54
N LEU A 13 8.62 -6.84 -35.44
CA LEU A 13 7.81 -6.46 -34.29
C LEU A 13 8.28 -7.31 -33.11
N LEU A 14 9.30 -6.85 -32.38
CA LEU A 14 9.61 -7.41 -31.07
C LEU A 14 8.40 -7.17 -30.17
N PRO A 15 7.80 -8.21 -29.57
CA PRO A 15 6.77 -8.01 -28.57
C PRO A 15 7.43 -7.28 -27.40
N ALA A 16 7.07 -6.01 -27.18
CA ALA A 16 7.38 -5.36 -25.93
C ALA A 16 6.72 -6.19 -24.83
N CYS A 17 7.52 -6.76 -23.93
CA CYS A 17 6.99 -7.49 -22.79
C CYS A 17 6.27 -6.47 -21.90
N GLN A 18 4.96 -6.32 -22.09
CA GLN A 18 4.13 -5.50 -21.23
C GLN A 18 3.96 -6.25 -19.91
N SER A 19 4.68 -5.82 -18.88
CA SER A 19 4.38 -6.23 -17.52
C SER A 19 3.02 -5.65 -17.14
N ASN A 20 2.02 -6.50 -16.95
CA ASN A 20 0.75 -6.08 -16.38
C ASN A 20 0.97 -5.76 -14.90
N VAL A 21 1.09 -4.47 -14.57
CA VAL A 21 1.17 -4.01 -13.19
C VAL A 21 -0.25 -3.88 -12.69
N GLN A 22 -0.68 -4.86 -11.90
CA GLN A 22 -1.97 -4.83 -11.22
C GLN A 22 -1.82 -4.08 -9.88
N THR A 23 -2.79 -3.22 -9.58
CA THR A 23 -2.95 -2.68 -8.22
C THR A 23 -3.76 -3.68 -7.40
N VAL A 24 -3.24 -4.05 -6.24
CA VAL A 24 -3.95 -4.86 -5.24
C VAL A 24 -4.18 -3.99 -4.03
N TRP A 25 -5.43 -3.86 -3.63
CA TRP A 25 -5.83 -3.02 -2.51
C TRP A 25 -5.83 -3.82 -1.21
N LEU A 26 -5.37 -3.22 -0.12
CA LEU A 26 -5.29 -3.90 1.19
C LEU A 26 -6.65 -4.38 1.69
N ASP A 27 -7.72 -3.61 1.43
CA ASP A 27 -9.09 -3.95 1.81
C ASP A 27 -9.74 -5.06 0.95
N GLU A 28 -9.07 -5.48 -0.12
CA GLU A 28 -9.45 -6.65 -0.93
C GLU A 28 -8.61 -7.90 -0.59
N MET A 29 -7.61 -7.77 0.29
CA MET A 29 -6.73 -8.87 0.64
C MET A 29 -7.34 -9.78 1.72
N ASP A 30 -6.73 -10.95 1.89
CA ASP A 30 -7.07 -11.89 2.95
C ASP A 30 -6.74 -11.30 4.34
N ILE A 31 -7.77 -10.79 5.00
CA ILE A 31 -7.71 -10.19 6.34
C ILE A 31 -7.35 -11.19 7.43
N SER A 32 -7.53 -12.51 7.20
CA SER A 32 -7.23 -13.52 8.22
C SER A 32 -5.74 -13.60 8.57
N LYS A 33 -4.89 -12.99 7.74
CA LYS A 33 -3.44 -12.90 7.90
C LYS A 33 -2.98 -11.60 8.57
N MET A 34 -3.91 -10.73 8.93
CA MET A 34 -3.64 -9.50 9.65
C MET A 34 -3.85 -9.71 11.15
N GLU A 35 -3.00 -9.09 11.95
CA GLU A 35 -3.05 -9.15 13.41
C GLU A 35 -3.33 -7.73 13.93
N THR A 36 -4.32 -7.56 14.81
CA THR A 36 -4.63 -6.30 15.51
C THR A 36 -4.59 -6.53 17.03
N GLY A 37 -4.19 -5.51 17.79
CA GLY A 37 -4.03 -5.66 19.24
C GLY A 37 -5.35 -5.71 20.01
N TRP A 38 -6.38 -5.05 19.47
CA TRP A 38 -7.72 -5.01 20.04
C TRP A 38 -8.77 -4.87 18.94
N GLY A 39 -9.97 -5.38 19.21
CA GLY A 39 -11.12 -5.32 18.31
C GLY A 39 -10.97 -6.18 17.06
N ASP A 40 -11.93 -6.01 16.15
CA ASP A 40 -11.88 -6.60 14.82
C ASP A 40 -11.25 -5.61 13.84
N ILE A 41 -10.72 -6.15 12.74
CA ILE A 41 -10.20 -5.33 11.66
C ILE A 41 -11.35 -4.70 10.87
N GLY A 42 -11.35 -3.37 10.77
CA GLY A 42 -12.33 -2.63 9.99
C GLY A 42 -11.93 -2.55 8.51
N ILE A 43 -12.74 -3.09 7.61
CA ILE A 43 -12.57 -2.88 6.16
C ILE A 43 -13.35 -1.63 5.76
N ASN A 44 -12.65 -0.61 5.26
CA ASN A 44 -13.22 0.68 4.84
C ASN A 44 -14.00 1.40 5.97
N GLN A 45 -13.68 1.04 7.22
CA GLN A 45 -14.24 1.57 8.44
C GLN A 45 -13.20 1.48 9.56
N SER A 46 -13.37 2.27 10.61
CA SER A 46 -12.58 2.23 11.83
C SER A 46 -12.80 0.94 12.63
N VAL A 47 -12.07 0.78 13.74
CA VAL A 47 -12.25 -0.40 14.62
C VAL A 47 -13.63 -0.41 15.28
N GLU A 48 -14.25 0.76 15.46
CA GLU A 48 -15.60 0.89 16.00
C GLU A 48 -16.69 0.89 14.92
N GLY A 49 -16.33 0.72 13.64
CA GLY A 49 -17.27 0.69 12.51
C GLY A 49 -17.71 2.05 11.99
N ASN A 50 -16.97 3.12 12.32
CA ASN A 50 -17.21 4.48 11.81
C ASN A 50 -16.44 4.74 10.51
N PRO A 51 -16.70 5.83 9.77
CA PRO A 51 -15.89 6.22 8.62
C PRO A 51 -14.42 6.45 9.01
N LEU A 52 -13.49 6.02 8.15
CA LEU A 52 -12.06 6.29 8.34
C LEU A 52 -11.78 7.78 8.20
N THR A 53 -11.22 8.40 9.24
CA THR A 53 -10.96 9.84 9.27
C THR A 53 -9.62 10.18 9.90
N ILE A 54 -8.82 11.03 9.25
CA ILE A 54 -7.54 11.50 9.81
C ILE A 54 -7.47 13.02 9.66
N ALA A 55 -7.36 13.72 10.78
CA ALA A 55 -7.28 15.18 10.84
C ALA A 55 -8.41 15.88 10.06
N GLY A 56 -9.62 15.36 10.15
CA GLY A 56 -10.83 15.85 9.50
C GLY A 56 -11.00 15.42 8.04
N VAL A 57 -10.07 14.61 7.49
CA VAL A 57 -10.17 14.08 6.12
C VAL A 57 -10.73 12.67 6.14
N THR A 58 -11.84 12.45 5.43
CA THR A 58 -12.45 11.12 5.27
C THR A 58 -11.78 10.32 4.14
N TYR A 59 -11.54 9.04 4.38
CA TYR A 59 -11.01 8.08 3.41
C TYR A 59 -12.07 7.01 3.12
N GLU A 60 -12.45 6.86 1.86
CA GLU A 60 -13.43 5.84 1.44
C GLU A 60 -12.86 4.41 1.51
N ARG A 61 -11.53 4.30 1.49
CA ARG A 61 -10.84 3.01 1.51
C ARG A 61 -9.70 2.97 2.51
N GLY A 62 -9.57 1.83 3.17
CA GLY A 62 -8.48 1.56 4.10
C GLY A 62 -8.80 0.44 5.08
N ILE A 63 -7.87 0.23 6.03
CA ILE A 63 -7.99 -0.75 7.09
C ILE A 63 -7.97 0.00 8.43
N GLY A 64 -9.06 -0.08 9.21
CA GLY A 64 -9.12 0.37 10.59
C GLY A 64 -8.57 -0.69 11.54
N VAL A 65 -7.60 -0.32 12.37
CA VAL A 65 -6.86 -1.24 13.25
C VAL A 65 -6.55 -0.59 14.59
N HIS A 66 -6.31 -1.42 15.61
CA HIS A 66 -5.78 -0.95 16.88
C HIS A 66 -4.35 -1.46 17.06
N SER A 67 -3.42 -0.58 17.47
CA SER A 67 -2.04 -0.98 17.73
C SER A 67 -1.96 -2.05 18.83
N ILE A 68 -1.06 -3.04 18.77
CA ILE A 68 -0.09 -3.28 17.70
C ILE A 68 -0.78 -3.99 16.53
N PHE A 69 -0.60 -3.45 15.32
CA PHE A 69 -1.06 -4.07 14.08
C PHE A 69 0.13 -4.63 13.30
N LYS A 70 -0.06 -5.78 12.66
CA LYS A 70 0.93 -6.40 11.79
C LYS A 70 0.27 -7.09 10.60
N TYR A 71 0.85 -6.89 9.43
CA TYR A 71 0.50 -7.64 8.22
C TYR A 71 1.76 -8.04 7.47
N MET A 72 1.95 -9.35 7.28
CA MET A 72 3.10 -9.89 6.54
C MET A 72 2.67 -10.45 5.20
N LEU A 73 3.31 -9.97 4.15
CA LEU A 73 3.08 -10.41 2.78
C LEU A 73 4.36 -11.03 2.23
N ASN A 74 4.23 -12.20 1.61
CA ASN A 74 5.27 -12.71 0.74
C ASN A 74 5.04 -12.12 -0.66
N LEU A 75 6.01 -11.34 -1.14
CA LEU A 75 5.92 -10.66 -2.44
C LEU A 75 6.59 -11.46 -3.56
N ASP A 76 7.44 -12.45 -3.23
CA ASP A 76 8.21 -13.25 -4.17
C ASP A 76 8.94 -12.40 -5.24
N GLY A 77 9.41 -11.19 -4.90
CA GLY A 77 10.06 -10.26 -5.83
C GLY A 77 9.12 -9.58 -6.84
N ASN A 78 7.81 -9.85 -6.79
CA ASN A 78 6.83 -9.37 -7.75
C ASN A 78 6.27 -7.99 -7.40
N GLY A 79 6.47 -7.54 -6.16
CA GLY A 79 6.14 -6.19 -5.72
C GLY A 79 6.82 -5.11 -6.59
N ARG A 80 6.16 -3.96 -6.73
CA ARG A 80 6.74 -2.79 -7.42
C ARG A 80 6.75 -1.56 -6.53
N ARG A 81 5.60 -1.26 -5.93
CA ARG A 81 5.42 -0.08 -5.09
C ARG A 81 4.38 -0.37 -4.02
N PHE A 82 4.59 0.14 -2.82
CA PHE A 82 3.58 0.19 -1.78
C PHE A 82 3.28 1.66 -1.46
N SER A 83 2.00 2.01 -1.45
CA SER A 83 1.54 3.37 -1.20
C SER A 83 0.29 3.37 -0.33
N ALA A 84 0.22 4.28 0.63
CA ALA A 84 -0.91 4.44 1.54
C ALA A 84 -0.88 5.83 2.20
N MET A 85 -1.99 6.20 2.86
CA MET A 85 -2.01 7.28 3.84
C MET A 85 -2.18 6.66 5.22
N VAL A 86 -1.37 7.05 6.20
CA VAL A 86 -1.46 6.53 7.57
C VAL A 86 -1.60 7.66 8.58
N GLY A 87 -2.29 7.40 9.68
CA GLY A 87 -2.49 8.37 10.75
C GLY A 87 -3.34 7.80 11.87
N VAL A 88 -3.54 8.62 12.90
CA VAL A 88 -4.43 8.31 14.02
C VAL A 88 -5.85 8.67 13.60
N ASP A 89 -6.79 7.73 13.73
CA ASP A 89 -8.19 7.99 13.39
C ASP A 89 -8.78 9.06 14.32
N ASP A 90 -9.63 9.95 13.81
CA ASP A 90 -10.19 11.07 14.59
C ASP A 90 -11.11 10.61 15.74
N GLU A 91 -11.61 9.36 15.71
CA GLU A 91 -12.35 8.78 16.84
C GLU A 91 -11.45 8.43 18.04
N SER A 92 -10.13 8.40 17.83
CA SER A 92 -9.17 8.01 18.85
C SER A 92 -9.12 8.99 20.02
N GLY A 93 -8.91 8.46 21.23
CA GLY A 93 -8.71 9.28 22.42
C GLY A 93 -7.47 10.19 22.32
N ARG A 94 -7.50 11.34 23.03
CA ARG A 94 -6.45 12.39 22.98
C ARG A 94 -5.04 11.94 23.38
N LEU A 95 -4.92 10.78 24.02
CA LEU A 95 -3.66 10.20 24.47
C LEU A 95 -3.11 9.15 23.50
N ALA A 96 -3.78 8.89 22.37
CA ALA A 96 -3.30 7.95 21.37
C ALA A 96 -1.93 8.38 20.83
N THR A 97 -1.03 7.41 20.74
CA THR A 97 0.32 7.58 20.20
C THR A 97 0.69 6.32 19.44
N VAL A 98 0.96 6.45 18.15
CA VAL A 98 1.31 5.32 17.28
C VAL A 98 2.50 5.68 16.41
N GLU A 99 3.18 4.65 15.90
CA GLU A 99 4.19 4.78 14.88
C GLU A 99 3.99 3.68 13.84
N PHE A 100 4.06 4.06 12.56
CA PHE A 100 3.85 3.18 11.43
C PHE A 100 5.20 2.84 10.79
N PHE A 101 5.35 1.58 10.39
CA PHE A 101 6.55 1.08 9.73
C PHE A 101 6.17 0.30 8.47
N VAL A 102 7.01 0.43 7.44
CA VAL A 102 7.04 -0.51 6.31
C VAL A 102 8.37 -1.22 6.33
N LEU A 103 8.33 -2.55 6.39
CA LEU A 103 9.52 -3.39 6.39
C LEU A 103 9.56 -4.23 5.11
N GLY A 104 10.76 -4.39 4.56
CA GLY A 104 11.07 -5.36 3.50
C GLY A 104 12.30 -6.15 3.91
N ASP A 105 12.22 -7.48 3.89
CA ASP A 105 13.31 -8.38 4.31
C ASP A 105 13.99 -7.98 5.63
N LYS A 106 13.16 -7.64 6.64
CA LYS A 106 13.57 -7.22 7.99
C LYS A 106 14.27 -5.85 8.06
N GLN A 107 14.33 -5.11 6.96
CA GLN A 107 14.85 -3.74 6.92
C GLN A 107 13.70 -2.73 6.91
N ILE A 108 13.86 -1.62 7.64
CA ILE A 108 12.90 -0.52 7.61
C ILE A 108 13.07 0.21 6.27
N LEU A 109 12.03 0.16 5.44
CA LEU A 109 11.97 0.90 4.18
C LEU A 109 11.38 2.30 4.39
N TRP A 110 10.47 2.42 5.36
CA TRP A 110 9.83 3.69 5.73
C TRP A 110 9.31 3.62 7.18
N GLN A 111 9.30 4.77 7.83
CA GLN A 111 8.69 4.95 9.15
C GLN A 111 8.08 6.35 9.28
N SER A 112 6.97 6.46 9.99
CA SER A 112 6.26 7.73 10.16
C SER A 112 6.93 8.66 11.18
N GLY A 113 7.70 8.11 12.12
CA GLY A 113 7.89 8.74 13.43
C GLY A 113 6.59 8.68 14.26
N VAL A 114 6.65 9.09 15.52
CA VAL A 114 5.45 9.16 16.38
C VAL A 114 4.40 10.08 15.76
N MET A 115 3.15 9.60 15.73
CA MET A 115 1.95 10.32 15.32
C MET A 115 0.93 10.36 16.46
N LYS A 116 0.17 11.46 16.53
CA LYS A 116 -0.85 11.76 17.54
C LYS A 116 -2.17 12.19 16.88
N PRO A 117 -3.30 12.16 17.61
CA PRO A 117 -4.56 12.72 17.14
C PRO A 117 -4.40 14.16 16.62
N GLY A 118 -4.97 14.42 15.43
CA GLY A 118 -4.91 15.72 14.76
C GLY A 118 -3.65 15.97 13.92
N ASP A 119 -2.64 15.10 13.97
CA ASP A 119 -1.55 15.16 12.99
C ASP A 119 -2.10 14.82 11.59
N PRO A 120 -1.69 15.54 10.54
CA PRO A 120 -2.10 15.21 9.18
C PRO A 120 -1.62 13.81 8.80
N ALA A 121 -2.42 13.12 7.99
CA ALA A 121 -2.04 11.81 7.47
C ALA A 121 -0.69 11.88 6.74
N LYS A 122 0.18 10.90 6.98
CA LYS A 122 1.49 10.81 6.34
C LYS A 122 1.44 9.87 5.14
N PRO A 123 1.94 10.29 3.97
CA PRO A 123 2.01 9.43 2.80
C PRO A 123 3.12 8.39 2.96
N ILE A 124 2.78 7.15 2.67
CA ILE A 124 3.72 6.08 2.37
C ILE A 124 3.85 6.01 0.86
N ASP A 125 5.08 5.97 0.40
CA ASP A 125 5.42 5.80 -1.00
C ASP A 125 6.80 5.14 -1.12
N VAL A 126 6.81 3.82 -1.21
CA VAL A 126 8.05 3.03 -1.19
C VAL A 126 8.15 2.09 -2.38
N ASN A 127 9.37 2.00 -2.92
CA ASN A 127 9.73 0.99 -3.90
C ASN A 127 9.96 -0.35 -3.18
N ILE A 128 9.26 -1.40 -3.60
CA ILE A 128 9.34 -2.76 -3.04
C ILE A 128 9.79 -3.78 -4.10
N LYS A 129 10.45 -3.31 -5.17
CA LYS A 129 10.98 -4.20 -6.21
C LYS A 129 12.08 -5.08 -5.63
N GLY A 130 11.90 -6.40 -5.76
CA GLY A 130 12.90 -7.39 -5.34
C GLY A 130 12.84 -7.75 -3.85
N ILE A 131 11.89 -7.16 -3.11
CA ILE A 131 11.36 -7.73 -1.86
C ILE A 131 10.42 -8.86 -2.25
#